data_AF-A0A3M2JZU5-F1
#
_entry.id   AF-A0A3M2JZU5-F1
#
_cell.length_a   1.000
_cell.length_b   1.000
_cell.length_c   1.000
_cell.angle_alpha   90.00
_cell.angle_beta   90.00
_cell.angle_gamma   90.00
#
_symmetry.space_group_name_H-M   'P 1'
#
loop_
_entity.id
_entity.type
_entity.pdbx_description
1 polymer ?
#
loop_
_entity_poly.entity_id
_entity_poly.type
_entity_poly.pdbx_seq_one_letter_code
_entity_poly.pdbx_strand_id
1 'polypeptide(L)'
;MSDNTLSQTLPWYERLQKLFPADVPVVLMASAVIVGLGTGVGAILFIRLIAAAEEFFYNGIPGVFPALGRAWLIFIPALGGLVAGPIIAFFAQEAKGHGVPEVMEAIALRGGRIRPRVVVAKVAASAACIGSGGSAGREGPIVQVGAAFGSTLAQWLNFS
;
A
#
# COMPACT_ATOMS: atom_id res chain seq x y z
N MET A 1 -10.49 -43.99 -20.30
CA MET A 1 -11.95 -44.22 -20.14
C MET A 1 -12.39 -43.33 -19.00
N SER A 2 -13.42 -42.49 -19.23
CA SER A 2 -13.88 -41.36 -18.40
C SER A 2 -13.09 -40.04 -18.56
N ASP A 3 -13.32 -39.30 -19.65
CA ASP A 3 -13.12 -37.83 -19.73
C ASP A 3 -13.78 -37.24 -21.00
N ASN A 4 -15.04 -37.59 -21.30
CA ASN A 4 -15.71 -37.03 -22.49
C ASN A 4 -17.23 -36.81 -22.34
N THR A 5 -17.75 -36.79 -21.11
CA THR A 5 -19.19 -36.65 -20.84
C THR A 5 -19.62 -35.23 -20.48
N LEU A 6 -18.69 -34.33 -20.12
CA LEU A 6 -19.01 -32.94 -19.74
C LEU A 6 -18.97 -31.93 -20.90
N SER A 7 -18.38 -32.29 -22.05
CA SER A 7 -18.24 -31.41 -23.21
C SER A 7 -19.50 -31.29 -24.08
N GLN A 8 -20.51 -32.15 -23.88
CA GLN A 8 -21.63 -32.28 -24.83
C GLN A 8 -22.97 -31.65 -24.40
N THR A 9 -23.15 -31.17 -23.16
CA THR A 9 -24.50 -30.84 -22.64
C THR A 9 -24.80 -29.37 -22.40
N LEU A 10 -23.82 -28.46 -22.45
CA LEU A 10 -24.01 -27.08 -21.97
C LEU A 10 -23.47 -26.04 -22.98
N PRO A 11 -24.28 -25.55 -23.93
CA PRO A 11 -23.85 -24.61 -24.98
C PRO A 11 -23.38 -23.24 -24.46
N TRP A 12 -23.66 -22.92 -23.19
CA TRP A 12 -23.13 -21.75 -22.50
C TRP A 12 -21.67 -21.93 -22.05
N TYR A 13 -21.19 -23.17 -21.86
CA TYR A 13 -19.82 -23.48 -21.46
C TYR A 13 -18.82 -23.11 -22.57
N GLU A 14 -19.14 -23.44 -23.82
CA GLU A 14 -18.32 -23.05 -24.98
C GLU A 14 -18.29 -21.53 -25.18
N ARG A 15 -19.39 -20.82 -24.88
CA ARG A 15 -19.44 -19.36 -24.94
C ARG A 15 -18.56 -18.71 -23.87
N LEU A 16 -18.53 -19.29 -22.67
CA LEU A 16 -17.63 -18.83 -21.59
C LEU A 16 -16.16 -19.12 -21.93
N GLN A 17 -15.82 -20.29 -22.48
CA GLN A 17 -14.45 -20.58 -22.91
C GLN A 17 -13.96 -19.71 -24.08
N LYS A 18 -14.87 -19.29 -24.98
CA LYS A 18 -14.55 -18.32 -26.04
C LYS A 18 -14.33 -16.89 -25.53
N LEU A 19 -15.01 -16.50 -24.44
CA LEU A 19 -14.87 -15.18 -23.81
C LEU A 19 -13.73 -15.15 -22.77
N PHE A 20 -13.41 -16.30 -22.19
CA PHE A 20 -12.39 -16.52 -21.17
C PHE A 20 -11.63 -17.80 -21.54
N PRO A 21 -10.63 -17.73 -22.43
CA PRO A 21 -9.74 -18.87 -22.64
C PRO A 21 -9.12 -19.22 -21.27
N ALA A 22 -9.16 -20.50 -20.89
CA ALA A 22 -9.03 -20.95 -19.50
C ALA A 22 -7.69 -20.59 -18.83
N ASP A 23 -6.69 -20.20 -19.62
CA ASP A 23 -5.39 -19.67 -19.22
C ASP A 23 -5.48 -18.28 -18.59
N VAL A 24 -6.30 -17.36 -19.13
CA VAL A 24 -6.33 -15.96 -18.69
C VAL A 24 -6.92 -15.78 -17.28
N PRO A 25 -8.07 -16.39 -16.90
CA PRO A 25 -8.63 -16.28 -15.55
C PRO A 25 -7.72 -16.87 -14.47
N VAL A 26 -7.03 -17.97 -14.78
CA VAL A 26 -6.15 -18.65 -13.82
C VAL A 26 -4.93 -17.78 -13.50
N VAL A 27 -4.33 -17.15 -14.51
CA VAL A 27 -3.19 -16.24 -14.28
C VAL A 27 -3.64 -15.01 -13.49
N LEU A 28 -4.82 -14.44 -13.79
CA LEU A 28 -5.38 -13.33 -13.03
C LEU A 28 -5.66 -13.71 -11.57
N MET A 29 -6.25 -14.88 -11.31
CA MET A 29 -6.47 -15.39 -9.95
C MET A 29 -5.16 -15.62 -9.21
N ALA A 30 -4.18 -16.26 -9.85
CA ALA A 30 -2.86 -16.48 -9.25
C ALA A 30 -2.16 -15.15 -8.91
N SER A 31 -2.21 -14.18 -9.82
CA SER A 31 -1.67 -12.84 -9.58
C SER A 31 -2.39 -12.10 -8.45
N ALA A 32 -3.72 -12.22 -8.35
CA ALA A 32 -4.50 -11.62 -7.27
C ALA A 32 -4.13 -12.20 -5.90
N VAL A 33 -3.89 -13.51 -5.81
CA VAL A 33 -3.41 -14.16 -4.57
C VAL A 33 -2.03 -13.63 -4.19
N ILE A 34 -1.10 -13.53 -5.15
CA ILE A 34 0.25 -13.00 -4.92
C ILE A 34 0.19 -11.54 -4.45
N VAL A 35 -0.62 -10.70 -5.09
CA VAL A 35 -0.81 -9.30 -4.69
C VAL A 35 -1.44 -9.21 -3.30
N GLY A 36 -2.44 -10.03 -2.99
CA GLY A 36 -3.08 -10.07 -1.67
C GLY A 36 -2.09 -10.41 -0.56
N LEU A 37 -1.27 -11.45 -0.76
CA LEU A 37 -0.22 -11.85 0.17
C LEU A 37 0.84 -10.75 0.33
N GLY A 38 1.33 -10.19 -0.78
CA GLY A 38 2.30 -9.10 -0.77
C GLY A 38 1.78 -7.84 -0.07
N THR A 39 0.51 -7.49 -0.31
CA THR A 39 -0.16 -6.36 0.36
C THR A 39 -0.31 -6.62 1.85
N GLY A 40 -0.68 -7.84 2.25
CA GLY A 40 -0.79 -8.22 3.66
C GLY A 40 0.54 -8.07 4.40
N VAL A 41 1.64 -8.55 3.81
CA VAL A 41 3.00 -8.36 4.37
C VAL A 41 3.35 -6.87 4.44
N GLY A 42 3.05 -6.11 3.38
CA GLY A 42 3.26 -4.66 3.36
C GLY A 42 2.48 -3.91 4.44
N ALA A 43 1.23 -4.32 4.71
CA ALA A 43 0.40 -3.75 5.77
C ALA A 43 0.98 -4.06 7.17
N ILE A 44 1.43 -5.29 7.41
CA ILE A 44 2.09 -5.67 8.67
C ILE A 44 3.35 -4.85 8.87
N LEU A 45 4.18 -4.71 7.83
CA LEU A 45 5.40 -3.91 7.87
C LEU A 45 5.08 -2.44 8.21
N PHE A 46 4.05 -1.86 7.60
CA PHE A 46 3.63 -0.50 7.91
C PHE A 46 3.16 -0.33 9.35
N ILE A 47 2.38 -1.28 9.88
CA ILE A 47 1.94 -1.25 11.29
C ILE A 47 3.15 -1.35 12.23
N ARG A 48 4.12 -2.20 11.90
CA ARG A 48 5.39 -2.30 12.67
C ARG A 48 6.21 -1.01 12.60
N LEU A 49 6.22 -0.33 11.46
CA LEU A 49 6.89 0.97 11.33
C LEU A 49 6.21 2.06 12.18
N ILE A 50 4.87 2.07 12.25
CA ILE A 50 4.14 2.98 13.15
C ILE A 50 4.54 2.70 14.60
N ALA A 51 4.52 1.44 15.03
CA ALA A 51 4.88 1.06 16.41
C ALA A 51 6.34 1.42 16.74
N ALA A 52 7.27 1.21 15.80
CA ALA A 52 8.67 1.60 15.97
C ALA A 52 8.83 3.13 16.06
N ALA A 53 8.08 3.89 15.25
CA ALA A 53 8.07 5.34 15.34
C ALA A 53 7.49 5.83 16.68
N GLU A 54 6.39 5.23 17.14
CA GLU A 54 5.80 5.51 18.45
C GLU A 54 6.81 5.24 19.59
N GLU A 55 7.44 4.07 19.60
CA GLU A 55 8.46 3.75 20.59
C GLU A 55 9.64 4.73 20.55
N PHE A 56 10.11 5.10 19.35
CA PHE A 56 11.17 6.07 19.17
C PHE A 56 10.79 7.46 19.76
N PHE A 57 9.60 7.96 19.45
CA PHE A 57 9.15 9.28 19.88
C PHE A 57 8.79 9.37 21.36
N TYR A 58 8.16 8.32 21.92
CA TYR A 58 7.62 8.32 23.28
C TYR A 58 8.54 7.69 24.33
N ASN A 59 9.41 6.75 23.95
CA ASN A 59 10.37 6.13 24.88
C ASN A 59 11.82 6.51 24.59
N GLY A 60 12.20 6.65 23.32
CA GLY A 60 13.56 6.98 22.91
C GLY A 60 13.98 8.40 23.31
N ILE A 61 13.24 9.42 22.86
CA ILE A 61 13.65 10.82 23.04
C ILE A 61 13.48 11.34 24.48
N PRO A 62 12.39 11.02 25.21
CA PRO A 62 12.25 11.42 26.63
C PRO A 62 13.36 10.88 27.54
N GLY A 63 13.93 9.71 27.22
CA GLY A 63 15.07 9.14 27.94
C GLY A 63 16.33 10.00 27.85
N VAL A 64 16.47 10.82 26.80
CA VAL A 64 17.61 11.73 26.59
C VAL A 64 17.39 13.09 27.26
N PHE A 65 16.14 13.53 27.41
CA PHE A 65 15.78 14.83 28.02
C PHE A 65 14.78 14.67 29.19
N PRO A 66 15.20 14.04 30.30
CA PRO A 66 14.30 13.81 31.45
C PRO A 66 13.80 15.12 32.09
N ALA A 67 14.50 16.24 31.87
CA ALA A 67 14.15 17.55 32.40
C ALA A 67 12.82 18.13 31.87
N LEU A 68 12.34 17.70 30.70
CA LEU A 68 11.10 18.22 30.11
C LEU A 68 9.81 17.59 30.68
N GLY A 69 9.92 16.46 31.39
CA GLY A 69 8.78 15.78 32.00
C GLY A 69 7.59 15.61 31.06
N ARG A 70 6.38 16.01 31.49
CA ARG A 70 5.14 15.89 30.71
C ARG A 70 5.01 16.89 29.55
N ALA A 71 5.80 17.98 29.55
CA ALA A 71 5.74 18.98 28.48
C ALA A 71 6.19 18.40 27.13
N TRP A 72 6.99 17.33 27.15
CA TRP A 72 7.44 16.62 25.95
C TRP A 72 6.29 16.15 25.05
N LEU A 73 5.16 15.74 25.63
CA LEU A 73 3.98 15.24 24.89
C LEU A 73 3.44 16.26 23.88
N ILE A 74 3.63 17.56 24.12
CA ILE A 74 3.19 18.64 23.23
C ILE A 74 4.12 18.78 22.02
N PHE A 75 5.41 18.47 22.19
CA PHE A 75 6.43 18.60 21.14
C PHE A 75 6.53 17.38 20.23
N ILE A 76 6.07 16.20 20.67
CA ILE A 76 6.15 14.97 19.87
C ILE A 76 5.49 15.13 18.49
N PRO A 77 4.23 15.61 18.36
CA PRO A 77 3.61 15.74 17.05
C PRO A 77 4.32 16.76 16.15
N ALA A 78 4.90 17.81 16.74
CA ALA A 78 5.68 18.81 16.00
C ALA A 78 6.97 18.20 15.42
N LEU A 79 7.65 17.34 16.19
CA LEU A 79 8.82 16.59 15.72
C LEU A 79 8.46 15.57 14.64
N GLY A 80 7.35 14.85 14.80
CA GLY A 80 6.88 13.95 13.75
C GLY A 80 6.53 14.68 12.46
N GLY A 81 5.91 15.86 12.54
CA GLY A 81 5.70 16.74 11.40
C GLY A 81 7.00 17.24 10.76
N LEU A 82 8.02 17.54 11.58
CA LEU A 82 9.35 17.96 11.12
C LEU A 82 10.10 16.83 10.38
N VAL A 83 9.84 15.57 10.73
CA VAL A 83 10.39 14.40 10.02
C VAL A 83 9.58 14.09 8.76
N ALA A 84 8.24 14.05 8.87
CA ALA A 84 7.36 13.71 7.76
C ALA A 84 7.38 14.77 6.64
N GLY A 85 7.50 16.06 7.00
CA GLY A 85 7.50 17.18 6.07
C GLY A 85 8.57 17.07 4.98
N PRO A 86 9.87 16.97 5.32
CA PRO A 86 10.95 16.75 4.36
C PRO A 86 10.77 15.50 3.51
N ILE A 87 10.33 14.38 4.10
CA ILE A 87 10.09 13.13 3.35
C ILE A 87 9.07 13.38 2.23
N ILE A 88 7.96 14.04 2.55
CA ILE A 88 6.94 14.37 1.56
C ILE A 88 7.48 15.40 0.55
N ALA A 89 8.17 16.43 1.03
CA ALA A 89 8.66 17.54 0.22
C ALA A 89 9.77 17.14 -0.76
N PHE A 90 10.57 16.12 -0.47
CA PHE A 90 11.65 15.66 -1.37
C PHE A 90 11.27 14.43 -2.18
N PHE A 91 10.45 13.52 -1.65
CA PHE A 91 10.19 12.22 -2.29
C PHE A 91 8.75 12.03 -2.79
N ALA A 92 7.81 12.90 -2.39
CA ALA A 92 6.38 12.75 -2.72
C ALA A 92 5.70 14.07 -3.14
N GLN A 93 6.43 15.00 -3.76
CA GLN A 93 5.85 16.27 -4.24
C GLN A 93 4.70 16.08 -5.22
N GLU A 94 4.79 15.04 -6.06
CA GLU A 94 3.77 14.66 -7.05
C GLU A 94 2.52 14.03 -6.41
N ALA A 95 2.56 13.71 -5.12
CA ALA A 95 1.56 12.90 -4.44
C ALA A 95 0.90 13.65 -3.27
N LYS A 96 0.53 14.91 -3.47
CA LYS A 96 -0.23 15.68 -2.48
C LYS A 96 -1.67 15.17 -2.45
N GLY A 97 -1.91 14.12 -1.66
CA GLY A 97 -3.23 13.50 -1.57
C GLY A 97 -3.34 12.41 -0.50
N HIS A 98 -4.58 12.07 -0.14
CA HIS A 98 -4.95 11.13 0.92
C HIS A 98 -4.74 9.64 0.57
N GLY A 99 -4.01 9.35 -0.51
CA GLY A 99 -3.67 7.99 -0.93
C GLY A 99 -4.69 7.37 -1.87
N VAL A 100 -5.95 7.24 -1.43
CA VAL A 100 -7.02 6.61 -2.22
C VAL A 100 -7.32 7.37 -3.52
N PRO A 101 -7.47 8.71 -3.52
CA PRO A 101 -7.70 9.45 -4.77
C PRO A 101 -6.55 9.31 -5.77
N GLU A 102 -5.30 9.22 -5.30
CA GLU A 102 -4.14 8.98 -6.18
C GLU A 102 -4.22 7.62 -6.87
N VAL A 103 -4.66 6.59 -6.15
CA VAL A 103 -4.82 5.25 -6.73
C VAL A 103 -5.92 5.29 -7.78
N MET A 104 -7.04 5.96 -7.48
CA MET A 104 -8.13 6.12 -8.45
C MET A 104 -7.69 6.92 -9.68
N GLU A 105 -6.94 8.00 -9.50
CA GLU A 105 -6.37 8.80 -10.59
C GLU A 105 -5.41 7.97 -11.44
N ALA A 106 -4.53 7.18 -10.81
CA ALA A 106 -3.60 6.31 -11.52
C ALA A 106 -4.34 5.28 -12.38
N ILE A 107 -5.41 4.68 -11.85
CA ILE A 107 -6.27 3.75 -12.59
C ILE A 107 -6.97 4.46 -13.74
N ALA A 108 -7.57 5.63 -13.50
CA ALA A 108 -8.39 6.33 -14.48
C ALA A 108 -7.59 7.01 -15.60
N LEU A 109 -6.42 7.58 -15.28
CA LEU A 109 -5.68 8.47 -16.18
C LEU A 109 -4.29 7.97 -16.56
N ARG A 110 -3.72 7.01 -15.83
CA ARG A 110 -2.31 6.57 -15.99
C ARG A 110 -2.16 5.07 -16.25
N GLY A 111 -3.24 4.42 -16.69
CA GLY A 111 -3.25 2.97 -16.99
C GLY A 111 -2.91 2.10 -15.79
N GLY A 112 -3.21 2.56 -14.57
CA GLY A 112 -2.90 1.85 -13.33
C GLY A 112 -1.41 1.83 -12.97
N ARG A 113 -0.55 2.66 -13.61
CA ARG A 113 0.89 2.72 -13.31
C ARG A 113 1.15 3.57 -12.06
N ILE A 114 1.67 2.92 -11.02
CA ILE A 114 1.97 3.53 -9.72
C ILE A 114 3.46 3.43 -9.46
N ARG A 115 4.09 4.53 -9.06
CA ARG A 115 5.53 4.62 -8.80
C ARG A 115 5.85 4.10 -7.39
N PRO A 116 6.55 2.97 -7.21
CA PRO A 116 6.79 2.39 -5.89
C PRO A 116 7.54 3.32 -4.93
N ARG A 117 8.50 4.09 -5.44
CA ARG A 117 9.27 5.08 -4.67
C ARG A 117 8.40 6.09 -3.91
N VAL A 118 7.29 6.51 -4.53
CA VAL A 118 6.37 7.51 -3.96
C VAL A 118 5.56 6.88 -2.83
N VAL A 119 5.16 5.62 -2.99
CA VAL A 119 4.43 4.88 -1.97
C VAL A 119 5.31 4.61 -0.75
N VAL A 120 6.57 4.20 -0.93
CA VAL A 120 7.52 4.01 0.17
C VAL A 120 7.71 5.31 0.97
N ALA A 121 7.88 6.44 0.28
CA ALA A 121 8.00 7.74 0.94
C ALA A 121 6.75 8.11 1.74
N LYS A 122 5.55 7.90 1.18
CA LYS A 122 4.29 8.15 1.89
C LYS A 122 4.10 7.25 3.11
N VAL A 123 4.41 5.97 2.98
CA VAL A 123 4.38 5.01 4.09
C VAL A 123 5.30 5.46 5.22
N ALA A 124 6.54 5.86 4.90
CA ALA A 124 7.48 6.35 5.90
C ALA A 124 7.00 7.65 6.58
N ALA A 125 6.54 8.62 5.78
CA ALA A 125 6.02 9.89 6.31
C ALA A 125 4.76 9.70 7.17
N SER A 126 3.82 8.83 6.74
CA SER A 126 2.64 8.49 7.51
C SER A 126 2.99 7.72 8.78
N ALA A 127 3.97 6.82 8.76
CA ALA A 127 4.43 6.13 9.95
C ALA A 127 5.01 7.11 10.98
N ALA A 128 5.83 8.07 10.54
CA ALA A 128 6.37 9.12 11.41
C ALA A 128 5.26 10.01 11.98
N CYS A 129 4.30 10.44 11.16
CA CYS A 129 3.18 11.29 11.58
C CYS A 129 2.24 10.58 12.56
N ILE A 130 1.82 9.33 12.26
CA ILE A 130 0.92 8.56 13.12
C ILE A 130 1.66 8.16 14.41
N GLY A 131 2.89 7.68 14.29
CA GLY A 131 3.72 7.28 15.43
C GLY A 131 4.04 8.44 16.38
N SER A 132 4.07 9.68 15.89
CA SER A 132 4.22 10.87 16.74
C SER A 132 2.89 11.37 17.33
N GLY A 133 1.78 10.66 17.17
CA GLY A 133 0.46 11.10 17.63
C GLY A 133 -0.21 12.16 16.75
N GLY A 134 0.21 12.29 15.48
CA GLY A 134 -0.45 13.14 14.49
C GLY A 134 -1.81 12.58 14.04
N SER A 135 -2.73 13.47 13.70
CA SER A 135 -4.08 13.11 13.24
C SER A 135 -4.06 12.62 11.79
N ALA A 136 -3.70 11.36 11.59
CA ALA A 136 -3.72 10.69 10.28
C ALA A 136 -4.20 9.23 10.39
N GLY A 137 -4.83 8.74 9.32
CA GLY A 137 -5.30 7.36 9.22
C GLY A 137 -4.30 6.44 8.51
N ARG A 138 -4.35 5.14 8.84
CA ARG A 138 -3.57 4.08 8.19
C ARG A 138 -4.13 3.60 6.85
N GLU A 139 -5.36 3.99 6.51
CA GLU A 139 -6.09 3.48 5.35
C GLU A 139 -5.42 3.88 4.03
N GLY A 140 -5.15 5.17 3.84
CA GLY A 140 -4.52 5.70 2.62
C GLY A 140 -3.19 5.02 2.28
N PRO A 141 -2.22 4.96 3.21
CA PRO A 141 -0.93 4.31 2.96
C PRO A 141 -1.05 2.81 2.65
N ILE A 142 -1.91 2.06 3.36
CA ILE A 142 -2.10 0.62 3.11
C ILE A 142 -2.68 0.37 1.71
N VAL A 143 -3.67 1.17 1.31
CA VAL A 143 -4.26 1.08 -0.04
C VAL A 143 -3.21 1.35 -1.11
N GLN A 144 -2.35 2.35 -0.92
CA GLN A 144 -1.27 2.65 -1.86
C GLN A 144 -0.21 1.55 -1.95
N VAL A 145 0.12 0.90 -0.83
CA VAL A 145 1.03 -0.25 -0.83
C VAL A 145 0.48 -1.36 -1.72
N GLY A 146 -0.78 -1.75 -1.52
CA GLY A 146 -1.39 -2.79 -2.35
C GLY A 146 -1.48 -2.41 -3.82
N ALA A 147 -1.85 -1.16 -4.10
CA ALA A 147 -1.94 -0.65 -5.46
C ALA A 147 -0.56 -0.61 -6.16
N ALA A 148 0.51 -0.22 -5.46
CA ALA A 148 1.87 -0.26 -6.00
C ALA A 148 2.36 -1.69 -6.25
N PHE A 149 2.07 -2.64 -5.35
CA PHE A 149 2.39 -4.06 -5.55
C PHE A 149 1.67 -4.61 -6.79
N GLY A 150 0.35 -4.40 -6.88
CA GLY A 150 -0.44 -4.83 -8.04
C GLY A 150 0.05 -4.21 -9.34
N SER A 151 0.32 -2.91 -9.33
CA SER A 151 0.85 -2.19 -10.50
C SER A 151 2.23 -2.69 -10.94
N THR A 152 3.11 -2.98 -9.98
CA THR A 152 4.47 -3.49 -10.26
C THR A 152 4.41 -4.90 -10.81
N LEU A 153 3.57 -5.76 -10.23
CA LEU A 153 3.38 -7.13 -10.71
C LEU A 153 2.78 -7.14 -12.12
N ALA A 154 1.78 -6.30 -12.38
CA ALA A 154 1.17 -6.16 -13.70
C ALA A 154 2.18 -5.71 -14.76
N GLN A 155 3.06 -4.76 -14.42
CA GLN A 155 4.14 -4.34 -15.32
C GLN A 155 5.18 -5.44 -15.56
N TRP A 156 5.51 -6.23 -14.52
CA TRP A 156 6.45 -7.35 -14.67
C TRP A 156 5.89 -8.49 -15.53
N LEU A 157 4.58 -8.73 -15.45
CA LEU A 157 3.87 -9.73 -16.26
C LEU A 157 3.44 -9.20 -17.65
N ASN A 158 3.78 -7.96 -18.00
CA ASN A 158 3.38 -7.28 -19.24
C ASN A 158 1.84 -7.22 -19.46
N PHE A 159 1.07 -7.01 -18.38
CA PHE A 159 -0.37 -6.74 -18.45
C PHE A 159 -0.70 -5.26 -18.72
N SER A 160 0.31 -4.39 -18.76
CA SER A 160 0.22 -2.93 -18.91
C SER A 160 1.00 -2.44 -20.13
#